data_AF-A0A4Q5RZE6-F1
#
_entry.id   AF-A0A4Q5RZE6-F1
#
_cell.length_a   1.000
_cell.length_b   1.000
_cell.length_c   1.000
_cell.angle_alpha   90.00
_cell.angle_beta   90.00
_cell.angle_gamma   90.00
#
_symmetry.space_group_name_H-M   'P 1'
#
loop_
_entity.id
_entity.type
_entity.pdbx_description
1 polymer ?
#
loop_
_entity_poly.entity_id
_entity_poly.type
_entity_poly.pdbx_seq_one_letter_code
_entity_poly.pdbx_strand_id
1 'polypeptide(L)'
;MIEEGHMAEESATEMRAMMARWETLRQHWALEPHEEAGLLGDSALTGPVGEIASWRASRMEQRMRLLIDLGAGLDSVLGDRERIRAWLRRETQSFGGRSAIEVMTSSVEWIRQLRRVTWDFAQ
;
A
#
# COMPACT_ATOMS: atom_id res chain seq x y z
N MET A 1 22.81 26.47 14.17
CA MET A 1 22.66 25.90 12.82
C MET A 1 23.05 24.41 12.88
N ILE A 2 22.29 23.63 13.65
CA ILE A 2 22.43 22.17 13.83
C ILE A 2 21.00 21.64 13.94
N GLU A 3 20.17 21.89 12.93
CA GLU A 3 18.78 21.41 12.91
C GLU A 3 18.48 20.74 11.56
N GLU A 4 19.09 21.21 10.47
CA GLU A 4 18.86 20.65 9.13
C GLU A 4 19.49 19.26 8.91
N GLY A 5 20.59 18.93 9.59
CA GLY A 5 21.23 17.61 9.49
C GLY A 5 20.46 16.48 10.19
N HIS A 6 19.84 16.77 11.33
CA HIS A 6 19.11 15.78 12.13
C HIS A 6 17.78 15.41 11.47
N MET A 7 17.04 16.39 10.95
CA MET A 7 15.76 16.17 10.25
C MET A 7 15.91 15.33 8.98
N ALA A 8 17.03 15.46 8.26
CA ALA A 8 17.29 14.69 7.05
C ALA A 8 17.59 13.20 7.36
N GLU A 9 18.30 12.92 8.45
CA GLU A 9 18.62 11.55 8.88
C GLU A 9 17.40 10.81 9.47
N GLU A 10 16.55 11.52 10.20
CA GLU A 10 15.27 11.00 10.69
C GLU A 10 14.35 10.63 9.52
N SER A 11 14.20 11.53 8.54
CA SER A 11 13.40 11.28 7.34
C SER A 11 13.91 10.07 6.53
N ALA A 12 15.23 9.92 6.39
CA ALA A 12 15.82 8.77 5.71
C ALA A 12 15.59 7.44 6.46
N THR A 13 15.59 7.48 7.79
CA THR A 13 15.35 6.30 8.63
C THR A 13 13.89 5.86 8.58
N GLU A 14 12.95 6.80 8.65
CA GLU A 14 11.52 6.53 8.50
C GLU A 14 11.19 5.94 7.12
N MET A 15 11.77 6.50 6.07
CA MET A 15 11.60 6.00 4.70
C MET A 15 12.10 4.55 4.58
N ARG A 16 13.28 4.23 5.13
CA ARG A 16 13.80 2.85 5.14
C ARG A 16 12.88 1.90 5.91
N ALA A 17 12.36 2.30 7.06
CA ALA A 17 11.43 1.49 7.84
C ALA A 17 10.12 1.23 7.08
N MET A 18 9.58 2.24 6.39
CA MET A 18 8.40 2.09 5.54
C MET A 18 8.66 1.13 4.37
N MET A 19 9.79 1.26 3.68
CA MET A 19 10.18 0.34 2.60
C MET A 19 10.32 -1.11 3.08
N ALA A 20 10.90 -1.32 4.27
CA ALA A 20 11.01 -2.65 4.86
C ALA A 20 9.63 -3.26 5.21
N ARG A 21 8.70 -2.43 5.72
CA ARG A 21 7.31 -2.85 5.98
C ARG A 21 6.56 -3.16 4.69
N TRP A 22 6.75 -2.34 3.65
CA TRP A 22 6.20 -2.59 2.33
C TRP A 22 6.69 -3.92 1.76
N GLU A 23 8.00 -4.18 1.80
CA GLU A 23 8.57 -5.43 1.30
C GLU A 23 8.03 -6.65 2.07
N THR A 24 7.89 -6.52 3.39
CA THR A 24 7.28 -7.56 4.23
C THR A 24 5.83 -7.82 3.82
N LEU A 25 5.04 -6.75 3.61
CA LEU A 25 3.65 -6.84 3.16
C LEU A 25 3.55 -7.48 1.78
N ARG A 26 4.40 -7.08 0.83
CA ARG A 26 4.48 -7.62 -0.53
C ARG A 26 4.67 -9.13 -0.52
N GLN A 27 5.62 -9.61 0.29
CA GLN A 27 5.87 -11.05 0.47
C GLN A 27 4.72 -11.75 1.19
N HIS A 28 4.14 -11.10 2.22
CA HIS A 28 3.01 -11.64 2.96
C HIS A 28 1.82 -11.88 2.02
N TRP A 29 1.42 -10.87 1.26
CA TRP A 29 0.32 -10.96 0.29
C TRP A 29 0.68 -11.75 -0.96
N ALA A 30 1.96 -12.12 -1.12
CA ALA A 30 2.52 -12.76 -2.30
C ALA A 30 2.13 -12.01 -3.57
N LEU A 31 2.36 -10.69 -3.59
CA LEU A 31 2.01 -9.85 -4.72
C LEU A 31 2.84 -10.20 -5.95
N GLU A 32 2.17 -10.34 -7.08
CA GLU A 32 2.81 -10.43 -8.38
C GLU A 32 3.30 -9.04 -8.83
N PRO A 33 4.32 -8.95 -9.72
CA PRO A 33 4.87 -7.68 -10.14
C PRO A 33 3.82 -6.70 -10.73
N HIS A 34 2.80 -7.24 -11.41
CA HIS A 34 1.74 -6.42 -12.00
C HIS A 34 0.74 -5.91 -10.94
N GLU A 35 0.43 -6.71 -9.92
CA GLU A 35 -0.40 -6.30 -8.78
C GLU A 35 0.33 -5.22 -7.98
N GLU A 36 1.64 -5.39 -7.77
CA GLU A 36 2.50 -4.41 -7.09
C GLU A 36 2.51 -3.06 -7.82
N ALA A 37 2.84 -3.07 -9.12
CA ALA A 37 2.89 -1.86 -9.94
C ALA A 37 1.54 -1.13 -9.94
N GLY A 38 0.47 -1.89 -10.08
CA GLY A 38 -0.87 -1.35 -10.03
C GLY A 38 -1.25 -0.77 -8.66
N LEU A 39 -0.94 -1.45 -7.56
CA LEU A 39 -1.23 -0.98 -6.21
C LEU A 39 -0.44 0.28 -5.86
N LEU A 40 0.74 0.47 -6.43
CA LEU A 40 1.53 1.70 -6.31
C LEU A 40 1.12 2.78 -7.33
N GLY A 41 0.17 2.47 -8.22
CA GLY A 41 -0.50 3.44 -9.09
C GLY A 41 0.04 3.53 -10.52
N ASP A 42 0.44 2.39 -11.11
CA ASP A 42 0.75 2.10 -12.53
C ASP A 42 1.54 3.17 -13.32
N SER A 43 2.23 4.04 -12.59
CA SER A 43 3.05 5.15 -13.10
C SER A 43 4.53 4.91 -12.83
N ALA A 44 4.90 3.63 -12.67
CA ALA A 44 6.26 3.22 -12.90
C ALA A 44 6.58 3.43 -14.40
N LEU A 45 7.33 4.50 -14.68
CA LEU A 45 8.21 4.69 -15.86
C LEU A 45 7.67 5.40 -17.12
N THR A 46 6.66 6.28 -17.08
CA THR A 46 6.25 7.05 -18.30
C THR A 46 6.06 8.56 -18.07
N GLY A 47 6.98 9.22 -17.34
CA GLY A 47 7.04 10.70 -17.36
C GLY A 47 8.32 11.23 -17.99
N PRO A 48 8.28 12.40 -18.64
CA PRO A 48 9.48 13.04 -19.15
C PRO A 48 10.51 13.23 -18.02
N VAL A 49 11.76 12.92 -18.34
CA VAL A 49 12.92 13.11 -17.48
C VAL A 49 13.06 14.61 -17.20
N GLY A 50 12.82 15.06 -15.96
CA GLY A 50 13.15 16.42 -15.55
C GLY A 50 12.35 17.02 -14.40
N GLU A 51 11.04 16.77 -14.29
CA GLU A 51 10.20 17.62 -13.42
C GLU A 51 9.19 16.90 -12.50
N ILE A 52 9.02 15.57 -12.61
CA ILE A 52 7.88 14.85 -11.98
C ILE A 52 8.31 13.88 -10.85
N ALA A 53 9.55 13.94 -10.37
CA ALA A 53 10.06 12.96 -9.40
C ALA A 53 9.52 13.16 -7.97
N SER A 54 9.36 14.41 -7.50
CA SER A 54 8.98 14.69 -6.10
C SER A 54 7.50 14.44 -5.80
N TRP A 55 6.59 14.87 -6.67
CA TRP A 55 5.14 14.65 -6.50
C TRP A 55 4.74 13.17 -6.60
N ARG A 56 5.49 12.39 -7.40
CA ARG A 56 5.29 10.94 -7.56
C ARG A 56 5.76 10.18 -6.33
N ALA A 57 6.89 10.56 -5.76
CA ALA A 57 7.39 9.97 -4.51
C ALA A 57 6.37 10.15 -3.38
N SER A 58 5.81 11.36 -3.21
CA SER A 58 4.83 11.61 -2.14
C SER A 58 3.51 10.85 -2.32
N ARG A 59 3.01 10.68 -3.55
CA ARG A 59 1.78 9.88 -3.81
C ARG A 59 2.03 8.39 -3.60
N MET A 60 3.18 7.89 -4.05
CA MET A 60 3.57 6.50 -3.87
C MET A 60 3.76 6.17 -2.38
N GLU A 61 4.42 7.06 -1.63
CA GLU A 61 4.58 6.97 -0.18
C GLU A 61 3.22 6.93 0.54
N GLN A 62 2.29 7.83 0.19
CA GLN A 62 0.95 7.83 0.78
C GLN A 62 0.20 6.52 0.50
N ARG A 63 0.31 5.97 -0.71
CA ARG A 63 -0.31 4.68 -1.04
C ARG A 63 0.35 3.54 -0.26
N MET A 64 1.68 3.49 -0.17
CA MET A 64 2.38 2.48 0.64
C MET A 64 1.92 2.53 2.10
N ARG A 65 1.84 3.71 2.72
CA ARG A 65 1.37 3.85 4.10
C ARG A 65 -0.05 3.30 4.28
N LEU A 66 -0.97 3.65 3.38
CA LEU A 66 -2.34 3.14 3.43
C LEU A 66 -2.41 1.61 3.29
N LEU A 67 -1.59 1.03 2.41
CA LEU A 67 -1.53 -0.41 2.21
C LEU A 67 -0.91 -1.14 3.41
N ILE A 68 0.15 -0.58 4.01
CA ILE A 68 0.77 -1.11 5.23
C ILE A 68 -0.24 -1.12 6.38
N ASP A 69 -0.96 -0.02 6.58
CA ASP A 69 -2.01 0.08 7.60
C ASP A 69 -3.14 -0.92 7.35
N LEU A 70 -3.60 -1.04 6.11
CA LEU A 70 -4.60 -2.03 5.72
C LEU A 70 -4.09 -3.46 5.98
N GLY A 71 -2.82 -3.73 5.70
CA GLY A 71 -2.17 -5.01 6.00
C GLY A 71 -2.28 -5.40 7.46
N ALA A 72 -1.96 -4.47 8.37
CA ALA A 72 -2.10 -4.70 9.81
C ALA A 72 -3.57 -4.97 10.20
N GLY A 73 -4.52 -4.24 9.60
CA GLY A 73 -5.95 -4.48 9.82
C GLY A 73 -6.42 -5.85 9.33
N LEU A 74 -5.99 -6.27 8.15
CA LEU A 74 -6.31 -7.59 7.60
C LEU A 74 -5.68 -8.71 8.43
N ASP A 75 -4.45 -8.54 8.90
CA ASP A 75 -3.80 -9.47 9.83
C ASP A 75 -4.62 -9.63 11.11
N SER A 76 -5.15 -8.52 11.66
CA SER A 76 -5.99 -8.56 12.85
C SER A 76 -7.34 -9.24 12.63
N VAL A 77 -7.97 -9.05 11.47
CA VAL A 77 -9.33 -9.55 11.19
C VAL A 77 -9.32 -11.00 10.68
N LEU A 78 -8.37 -11.35 9.81
CA LEU A 78 -8.34 -12.66 9.16
C LEU A 78 -7.37 -13.63 9.83
N GLY A 79 -6.32 -13.11 10.49
CA GLY A 79 -5.38 -13.88 11.32
C GLY A 79 -4.52 -14.92 10.60
N ASP A 80 -4.68 -15.06 9.29
CA ASP A 80 -4.02 -16.11 8.50
C ASP A 80 -3.64 -15.61 7.11
N ARG A 81 -2.38 -15.88 6.72
CA ARG A 81 -1.79 -15.37 5.48
C ARG A 81 -2.50 -15.90 4.24
N GLU A 82 -2.85 -17.18 4.25
CA GLU A 82 -3.51 -17.82 3.11
C GLU A 82 -4.94 -17.30 2.95
N ARG A 83 -5.65 -17.07 4.06
CA ARG A 83 -6.96 -16.41 4.05
C ARG A 83 -6.90 -15.00 3.49
N ILE A 84 -5.87 -14.22 3.86
CA ILE A 84 -5.67 -12.87 3.31
C ILE A 84 -5.41 -12.95 1.80
N ARG A 85 -4.49 -13.81 1.36
CA ARG A 85 -4.18 -14.02 -0.07
C ARG A 85 -5.40 -14.42 -0.89
N ALA A 86 -6.18 -15.38 -0.37
CA ALA A 86 -7.40 -15.84 -1.00
C ALA A 86 -8.46 -14.73 -1.05
N TRP A 87 -8.64 -13.98 0.04
CA TRP A 87 -9.59 -12.87 0.09
C TRP A 87 -9.22 -11.75 -0.89
N LEU A 88 -7.93 -11.41 -0.98
CA LEU A 88 -7.42 -10.36 -1.86
C LEU A 88 -7.76 -10.60 -3.33
N ARG A 89 -7.74 -11.86 -3.77
CA ARG A 89 -7.96 -12.28 -5.16
C ARG A 89 -9.36 -12.82 -5.45
N ARG A 90 -10.18 -12.99 -4.41
CA ARG A 90 -11.54 -13.51 -4.56
C ARG A 90 -12.46 -12.43 -5.12
N GLU A 91 -13.08 -12.72 -6.26
CA GLU A 91 -14.17 -11.93 -6.80
C GLU A 91 -15.32 -11.84 -5.80
N THR A 92 -15.80 -10.62 -5.56
CA THR A 92 -16.85 -10.36 -4.58
C THR A 92 -17.91 -9.44 -5.17
N GLN A 93 -19.18 -9.77 -4.99
CA GLN A 93 -20.29 -8.96 -5.50
C GLN A 93 -20.31 -7.54 -4.92
N SER A 94 -19.85 -7.37 -3.67
CA SER A 94 -19.67 -6.06 -3.03
C SER A 94 -18.70 -5.13 -3.79
N PHE A 95 -17.85 -5.67 -4.65
CA PHE A 95 -16.90 -4.94 -5.50
C PHE A 95 -17.34 -4.91 -6.98
N GLY A 96 -18.58 -5.30 -7.27
CA GLY A 96 -19.11 -5.41 -8.63
C GLY A 96 -18.50 -6.58 -9.40
N GLY A 97 -18.20 -7.70 -8.72
CA GLY A 97 -17.59 -8.88 -9.32
C GLY A 97 -16.06 -8.82 -9.44
N ARG A 98 -15.43 -7.75 -8.97
CA ARG A 98 -13.96 -7.61 -8.93
C ARG A 98 -13.38 -8.16 -7.62
N SER A 99 -12.10 -8.45 -7.64
CA SER A 99 -11.29 -8.77 -6.46
C SER A 99 -10.91 -7.51 -5.66
N ALA A 100 -10.47 -7.69 -4.42
CA ALA A 100 -10.02 -6.58 -3.58
C ALA A 100 -8.77 -5.90 -4.19
N ILE A 101 -7.84 -6.68 -4.75
CA ILE A 101 -6.66 -6.15 -5.43
C ILE A 101 -7.09 -5.22 -6.57
N GLU A 102 -7.97 -5.67 -7.47
CA GLU A 102 -8.43 -4.88 -8.63
C GLU A 102 -9.09 -3.55 -8.26
N VAL A 103 -9.89 -3.52 -7.20
CA VAL A 103 -10.52 -2.26 -6.77
C VAL A 103 -9.49 -1.31 -6.15
N MET A 104 -8.53 -1.83 -5.38
CA MET A 104 -7.45 -1.04 -4.79
C MET A 104 -6.47 -0.48 -5.84
N THR A 105 -6.18 -1.24 -6.89
CA THR A 105 -5.43 -0.76 -8.06
C THR A 105 -6.14 0.43 -8.70
N SER A 106 -7.45 0.29 -8.92
CA SER A 106 -8.22 1.31 -9.64
C SER A 106 -8.43 2.62 -8.87
N SER A 107 -8.42 2.61 -7.53
CA SER A 107 -8.64 3.81 -6.72
C SER A 107 -8.06 3.72 -5.32
N VAL A 108 -7.43 4.82 -4.88
CA VAL A 108 -6.95 4.97 -3.49
C VAL A 108 -8.10 5.03 -2.48
N GLU A 109 -9.30 5.45 -2.89
CA GLU A 109 -10.47 5.50 -2.01
C GLU A 109 -10.88 4.10 -1.55
N TRP A 110 -10.71 3.08 -2.40
CA TRP A 110 -10.95 1.70 -1.99
C TRP A 110 -9.98 1.24 -0.90
N ILE A 111 -8.71 1.64 -0.97
CA ILE A 111 -7.73 1.35 0.09
C ILE A 111 -8.17 2.02 1.41
N ARG A 112 -8.60 3.28 1.35
CA ARG A 112 -9.08 4.03 2.53
C ARG A 112 -10.33 3.40 3.13
N GLN A 113 -11.28 3.01 2.30
CA GLN A 113 -12.54 2.39 2.73
C GLN A 113 -12.27 1.02 3.39
N LEU A 114 -11.46 0.17 2.76
CA LEU A 114 -11.10 -1.13 3.32
C LEU A 114 -10.34 -0.98 4.65
N ARG A 115 -9.38 -0.05 4.73
CA ARG A 115 -8.64 0.26 5.96
C ARG A 115 -9.58 0.66 7.09
N ARG A 116 -10.57 1.51 6.80
CA ARG A 116 -11.59 1.93 7.78
C ARG A 116 -12.39 0.72 8.27
N VAL A 117 -12.90 -0.10 7.34
CA VAL A 117 -13.70 -1.27 7.70
C VAL A 117 -12.88 -2.25 8.56
N THR A 118 -11.63 -2.54 8.20
CA THR A 118 -10.78 -3.43 9.00
C THR A 118 -10.51 -2.89 10.41
N TRP A 119 -10.44 -1.56 10.55
CA TRP A 119 -10.28 -0.93 11.86
C TRP A 119 -11.53 -1.07 12.72
N ASP A 120 -12.71 -0.86 12.12
CA ASP A 120 -14.00 -1.00 12.81
C ASP A 120 -14.25 -2.43 13.32
N PHE A 121 -13.65 -3.46 12.68
CA PHE A 121 -13.73 -4.86 13.11
C PHE A 121 -12.65 -5.28 14.12
N ALA A 122 -11.58 -4.50 14.28
CA ALA A 122 -10.45 -4.83 15.15
C ALA A 122 -10.56 -4.24 16.57
N GLN A 123 -11.60 -3.44 16.84
CA GLN A 123 -11.99 -2.96 18.18
C GLN A 123 -12.90 -3.97 18.87
#